data_AF-A0A0F9S6P4-F1
#
_entry.id   AF-A0A0F9S6P4-F1
#
_cell.length_a   1.000
_cell.length_b   1.000
_cell.length_c   1.000
_cell.angle_alpha   90.00
_cell.angle_beta   90.00
_cell.angle_gamma   90.00
#
_symmetry.space_group_name_H-M   'P 1'
#
loop_
_entity.id
_entity.type
_entity.pdbx_description
1 polymer ?
#
loop_
_entity_poly.entity_id
_entity_poly.type
_entity_poly.pdbx_seq_one_letter_code
_entity_poly.pdbx_strand_id
1 'polypeptide(L)'
;MSDAESIQEDAKRERYLEHIVPEPCGCVLLSECCSALPHEASPDVSKDNPAGICGACRDNVGFESSDEQTWVQIGSDTYGADADGRRGVPLRTFRCTECHEEEEVTYA
;
A
#
# COMPACT_ATOMS: atom_id res chain seq x y z
N MET A 1 31.13 20.73 13.30
CA MET A 1 29.88 20.00 13.07
C MET A 1 29.59 19.30 14.36
N SER A 2 28.60 19.78 15.09
CA SER A 2 28.35 19.37 16.48
C SER A 2 27.44 18.13 16.49
N ASP A 3 27.58 17.25 17.49
CA ASP A 3 26.76 16.03 17.63
C ASP A 3 25.24 16.30 17.60
N ALA A 4 24.82 17.49 18.04
CA ALA A 4 23.43 17.93 18.00
C ALA A 4 22.87 18.12 16.57
N GLU A 5 23.70 18.56 15.61
CA GLU A 5 23.27 18.67 14.20
C GLU A 5 23.14 17.28 13.55
N SER A 6 24.00 16.32 13.94
CA SER A 6 23.93 14.94 13.45
C SER A 6 22.67 14.23 13.96
N ILE A 7 22.32 14.40 15.23
CA ILE A 7 21.11 13.79 15.82
C ILE A 7 19.84 14.40 15.21
N GLN A 8 19.87 15.68 14.84
CA GLN A 8 18.72 16.36 14.24
C GLN A 8 18.53 15.99 12.75
N GLU A 9 19.61 15.71 12.03
CA GLU A 9 19.60 15.17 10.66
C GLU A 9 19.11 13.71 10.65
N ASP A 10 19.58 12.86 11.56
CA ASP A 10 19.11 11.47 11.68
C ASP A 10 17.63 11.40 12.08
N ALA A 11 17.18 12.22 13.03
CA ALA A 11 15.77 12.27 13.43
C ALA A 11 14.84 12.83 12.33
N LYS A 12 15.35 13.69 11.43
CA LYS A 12 14.62 14.07 10.21
C LYS A 12 14.58 12.90 9.24
N ARG A 13 15.72 12.25 8.99
CA ARG A 13 15.82 11.11 8.07
C ARG A 13 14.91 9.94 8.46
N GLU A 14 14.79 9.64 9.75
CA GLU A 14 13.89 8.60 10.28
C GLU A 14 12.41 8.99 10.14
N ARG A 15 12.04 10.25 10.37
CA ARG A 15 10.65 10.72 10.24
C ARG A 15 10.16 10.80 8.78
N TYR A 16 11.08 11.00 7.83
CA TYR A 16 10.78 11.01 6.38
C TYR A 16 10.76 9.60 5.75
N LEU A 17 11.32 8.59 6.41
CA LEU A 17 11.24 7.19 5.95
C LEU A 17 9.85 6.58 6.15
N GLU A 18 9.07 7.06 7.11
CA GLU A 18 7.70 6.59 7.40
C GLU A 18 6.66 6.95 6.31
N HIS A 19 7.00 7.80 5.33
CA HIS A 19 6.02 8.38 4.39
C HIS A 19 6.18 7.98 2.92
N ILE A 20 7.03 6.99 2.59
CA ILE A 20 7.25 6.56 1.19
C ILE A 20 6.54 5.24 0.88
N VAL A 21 5.88 4.63 1.86
CA VAL A 21 5.07 3.44 1.61
C VAL A 21 3.78 3.90 0.92
N PRO A 22 3.41 3.35 -0.25
CA PRO A 22 2.15 3.69 -0.89
C PRO A 22 0.96 3.38 0.01
N GLU A 23 -0.18 4.02 -0.26
CA GLU A 23 -1.45 3.64 0.36
C GLU A 23 -1.69 2.14 0.18
N PRO A 24 -2.37 1.46 1.14
CA PRO A 24 -2.67 0.05 1.05
C PRO A 24 -3.17 -0.33 -0.35
N CYS A 25 -2.62 -1.41 -0.92
CA CYS A 25 -2.96 -1.83 -2.28
C CYS A 25 -4.48 -2.00 -2.49
N GLY A 26 -5.20 -2.36 -1.44
CA GLY A 26 -6.66 -2.47 -1.43
C GLY A 26 -7.20 -3.61 -2.29
N CYS A 27 -6.33 -4.52 -2.74
CA CYS A 27 -6.71 -5.72 -3.50
C CYS A 27 -7.40 -6.78 -2.63
N VAL A 28 -7.15 -6.76 -1.31
CA VAL A 28 -7.88 -7.58 -0.34
C VAL A 28 -9.17 -6.86 0.02
N LEU A 29 -10.30 -7.54 -0.18
CA LEU A 29 -11.62 -7.04 0.16
C LEU A 29 -12.16 -7.81 1.35
N LEU A 30 -12.56 -7.09 2.40
CA LEU A 30 -13.07 -7.65 3.64
C LEU A 30 -14.52 -7.24 3.83
N SER A 31 -15.31 -8.17 4.34
CA SER A 31 -16.73 -7.94 4.62
C SER A 31 -16.92 -6.84 5.67
N GLU A 32 -17.81 -5.89 5.41
CA GLU A 32 -18.18 -4.84 6.38
C GLU A 32 -18.79 -5.41 7.68
N CYS A 33 -19.32 -6.64 7.64
CA CYS A 33 -20.02 -7.20 8.81
C CYS A 33 -19.07 -7.81 9.86
N CYS A 34 -17.93 -8.37 9.45
CA CYS A 34 -17.02 -9.09 10.35
C CYS A 34 -15.57 -9.18 9.86
N SER A 35 -15.21 -8.40 8.83
CA SER A 35 -13.88 -8.36 8.22
C SER A 35 -13.40 -9.71 7.68
N ALA A 36 -14.31 -10.61 7.31
CA ALA A 36 -13.98 -11.88 6.68
C ALA A 36 -13.86 -11.72 5.15
N LEU A 37 -13.05 -12.58 4.53
CA LEU A 37 -12.97 -12.68 3.08
C LEU A 37 -14.32 -13.07 2.46
N PRO A 38 -14.54 -12.74 1.16
CA PRO A 38 -15.69 -13.25 0.42
C PRO A 38 -15.76 -14.78 0.50
N HIS A 39 -16.98 -15.30 0.53
CA HIS A 39 -17.23 -16.73 0.41
C HIS A 39 -16.79 -17.21 -0.97
N GLU A 40 -16.30 -18.45 -1.09
CA GLU A 40 -15.80 -19.02 -2.36
C GLU A 40 -16.84 -19.00 -3.49
N ALA A 41 -18.13 -19.00 -3.14
CA ALA A 41 -19.26 -18.92 -4.08
C ALA A 41 -19.77 -17.49 -4.33
N SER A 42 -19.10 -16.47 -3.78
CA SER A 42 -19.46 -15.08 -4.05
C SER A 42 -19.24 -14.78 -5.54
N PRO A 43 -20.04 -13.87 -6.14
CA PRO A 43 -19.67 -13.26 -7.41
C PRO A 43 -18.28 -12.62 -7.31
N ASP A 44 -17.64 -12.32 -8.44
CA ASP A 44 -16.32 -11.67 -8.50
C ASP A 44 -16.33 -10.31 -7.76
N VAL A 45 -16.09 -10.34 -6.45
CA VAL A 45 -16.03 -9.17 -5.59
C VAL A 45 -14.76 -8.41 -5.96
N SER A 46 -14.93 -7.14 -6.31
CA SER A 46 -13.85 -6.26 -6.75
C SER A 46 -14.12 -4.83 -6.30
N LYS A 47 -13.14 -3.94 -6.44
CA LYS A 47 -13.30 -2.51 -6.11
C LYS A 47 -14.48 -1.86 -6.86
N ASP A 48 -14.76 -2.33 -8.07
CA ASP A 48 -15.86 -1.83 -8.91
C ASP A 48 -17.22 -2.48 -8.57
N ASN A 49 -17.22 -3.63 -7.88
CA ASN A 49 -18.42 -4.33 -7.43
C ASN A 49 -18.22 -4.87 -6.00
N PRO A 50 -18.33 -4.00 -4.99
CA PRO A 50 -18.00 -4.32 -3.59
C PRO A 50 -19.15 -5.03 -2.87
N ALA A 51 -19.85 -5.95 -3.54
CA ALA A 51 -20.97 -6.69 -2.95
C ALA A 51 -20.83 -8.18 -3.22
N GLY A 52 -21.05 -9.00 -2.19
CA GLY A 52 -20.89 -10.45 -2.28
C GLY A 52 -21.44 -11.17 -1.06
N ILE A 53 -21.06 -12.44 -0.90
CA ILE A 53 -21.48 -13.25 0.24
C ILE A 53 -20.33 -13.32 1.24
N CYS A 54 -20.57 -12.96 2.50
CA CYS A 54 -19.56 -13.07 3.56
C CYS A 54 -19.13 -14.54 3.77
N GLY A 55 -17.83 -14.85 3.80
CA GLY A 55 -17.33 -16.20 4.04
C GLY A 55 -17.71 -16.79 5.41
N ALA A 56 -17.73 -15.94 6.45
CA ALA A 56 -18.07 -16.35 7.82
C ALA A 56 -19.60 -16.44 8.05
N CYS A 57 -20.33 -15.37 7.73
CA CYS A 57 -21.77 -15.26 8.02
C CYS A 57 -22.66 -15.91 6.95
N ARG A 58 -22.15 -16.09 5.72
CA ARG A 58 -22.88 -16.57 4.54
C ARG A 58 -24.07 -15.71 4.10
N ASP A 59 -24.08 -14.45 4.52
CA ASP A 59 -25.07 -13.44 4.15
C ASP A 59 -24.53 -12.49 3.08
N ASN A 60 -25.44 -11.85 2.33
CA ASN A 60 -25.08 -10.82 1.35
C ASN A 60 -24.73 -9.52 2.07
N VAL A 61 -23.54 -8.99 1.80
CA VAL A 61 -22.97 -7.83 2.46
C VAL A 61 -22.13 -6.99 1.49
N GLY A 62 -21.83 -5.76 1.90
CA GLY A 62 -20.77 -4.95 1.28
C GLY A 62 -19.38 -5.42 1.68
N PHE A 63 -18.39 -5.08 0.85
CA PHE A 63 -16.98 -5.33 1.09
C PHE A 63 -16.16 -4.05 0.90
N GLU A 64 -15.20 -3.84 1.77
CA GLU A 64 -14.28 -2.71 1.71
C GLU A 64 -12.83 -3.19 1.54
N SER A 65 -11.99 -2.35 0.94
CA SER A 65 -10.56 -2.61 0.85
C SER A 65 -9.95 -2.67 2.23
N SER A 66 -9.13 -3.69 2.48
CA SER A 66 -8.35 -3.77 3.72
C SER A 66 -7.37 -2.59 3.80
N ASP A 67 -7.31 -1.96 4.97
CA ASP A 67 -6.31 -0.94 5.32
C ASP A 67 -4.94 -1.56 5.66
N GLU A 68 -4.81 -2.89 5.64
CA GLU A 68 -3.56 -3.56 5.95
C GLU A 68 -2.48 -3.27 4.90
N GLN A 69 -1.27 -2.97 5.39
CA GLN A 69 -0.14 -2.69 4.52
C GLN A 69 0.37 -4.00 3.89
N THR A 70 0.09 -4.19 2.60
CA THR A 70 0.52 -5.37 1.83
C THR A 70 1.74 -5.12 0.94
N TRP A 71 2.30 -3.91 0.95
CA TRP A 71 3.44 -3.54 0.09
C TRP A 71 4.76 -4.00 0.70
N VAL A 72 5.59 -4.67 -0.12
CA VAL A 72 7.00 -4.94 0.19
C VAL A 72 7.89 -4.27 -0.84
N GLN A 73 8.95 -3.59 -0.39
CA GLN A 73 9.91 -2.98 -1.31
C GLN A 73 10.74 -4.06 -2.00
N ILE A 74 10.77 -4.05 -3.34
CA ILE A 74 11.51 -5.02 -4.16
C ILE A 74 12.67 -4.41 -4.94
N GLY A 75 12.78 -3.07 -5.01
CA GLY A 75 13.85 -2.38 -5.73
C GLY A 75 14.08 -0.93 -5.28
N SER A 76 15.29 -0.43 -5.49
CA SER A 76 15.72 0.94 -5.12
C SER A 76 16.72 1.58 -6.10
N ASP A 77 16.99 0.93 -7.23
CA ASP A 77 18.22 1.18 -8.00
C ASP A 77 17.96 2.06 -9.23
N THR A 78 16.71 2.47 -9.42
CA THR A 78 16.23 3.28 -10.54
C THR A 78 16.07 4.73 -10.12
N TYR A 79 16.17 5.64 -11.10
CA TYR A 79 15.97 7.07 -10.90
C TYR A 79 14.91 7.58 -11.87
N GLY A 80 13.93 8.31 -11.33
CA GLY A 80 12.77 8.83 -12.05
C GLY A 80 12.73 10.35 -12.11
N ALA A 81 11.58 10.87 -12.52
CA ALA A 81 11.23 12.27 -12.40
C ALA A 81 10.15 12.41 -11.33
N ASP A 82 10.29 13.34 -10.39
CA ASP A 82 9.24 13.66 -9.42
C ASP A 82 8.03 14.34 -10.09
N ALA A 83 6.98 14.60 -9.30
CA ALA A 83 5.78 15.30 -9.75
C ALA A 83 6.06 16.72 -10.31
N ASP A 84 7.17 17.33 -9.91
CA ASP A 84 7.64 18.64 -10.39
C ASP A 84 8.52 18.54 -11.65
N GLY A 85 8.72 17.33 -12.18
CA GLY A 85 9.51 17.06 -13.38
C GLY A 85 11.04 17.07 -13.16
N ARG A 86 11.52 17.13 -11.91
CA ARG A 86 12.94 17.04 -11.59
C ARG A 86 13.42 15.61 -11.74
N ARG A 87 14.39 15.41 -12.64
CA ARG A 87 15.00 14.11 -12.91
C ARG A 87 16.09 13.78 -11.91
N GLY A 88 16.40 12.49 -11.76
CA GLY A 88 17.47 12.02 -10.87
C GLY A 88 16.99 11.75 -9.45
N VAL A 89 15.68 11.63 -9.27
CA VAL A 89 15.04 11.29 -8.00
C VAL A 89 15.05 9.78 -7.82
N PRO A 90 15.51 9.23 -6.67
CA PRO A 90 15.51 7.80 -6.46
C PRO A 90 14.08 7.24 -6.48
N LEU A 91 13.89 6.17 -7.26
CA LEU A 91 12.66 5.40 -7.33
C LEU A 91 12.74 4.22 -6.37
N ARG A 92 11.62 3.93 -5.72
CA ARG A 92 11.42 2.69 -4.99
C ARG A 92 10.29 1.92 -5.64
N THR A 93 10.54 0.66 -5.93
CA THR A 93 9.52 -0.25 -6.45
C THR A 93 8.99 -1.08 -5.31
N PHE A 94 7.68 -1.04 -5.11
CA PHE A 94 6.94 -1.86 -4.16
C PHE A 94 6.18 -2.94 -4.92
N ARG A 95 6.01 -4.11 -4.31
CA ARG A 95 5.17 -5.18 -4.80
C ARG A 95 4.17 -5.58 -3.73
N CYS A 96 2.91 -5.74 -4.10
CA CYS A 96 1.89 -6.24 -3.19
C CYS A 96 2.12 -7.74 -2.93
N THR A 97 2.09 -8.16 -1.67
CA THR A 97 2.24 -9.58 -1.30
C THR A 97 1.04 -10.43 -1.73
N GLU A 98 -0.13 -9.80 -1.86
CA GLU A 98 -1.40 -10.48 -2.12
C GLU A 98 -1.73 -10.59 -3.61
N CYS A 99 -1.73 -9.46 -4.34
CA CYS A 99 -2.06 -9.45 -5.78
C CYS A 99 -0.84 -9.38 -6.71
N HIS A 100 0.37 -9.19 -6.17
CA HIS A 100 1.62 -9.03 -6.92
C HIS A 100 1.67 -7.83 -7.89
N GLU A 101 0.76 -6.87 -7.76
CA GLU A 101 0.90 -5.58 -8.44
C GLU A 101 2.17 -4.86 -7.99
N GLU A 102 2.76 -4.08 -8.89
CA GLU A 102 3.97 -3.31 -8.64
C GLU A 102 3.66 -1.82 -8.74
N GLU A 103 4.17 -1.05 -7.78
CA GLU A 103 4.00 0.40 -7.73
C GLU A 103 5.37 1.07 -7.56
N GLU A 104 5.64 2.06 -8.41
CA GLU A 104 6.88 2.84 -8.38
C GLU A 104 6.61 4.21 -7.74
N VAL A 105 7.31 4.48 -6.64
CA VAL A 105 7.18 5.74 -5.89
C VAL A 105 8.48 6.53 -5.97
N THR A 106 8.39 7.80 -6.39
CA THR A 106 9.50 8.76 -6.42
C THR A 106 9.64 9.53 -5.11
N TYR A 107 10.87 9.73 -4.64
CA TYR A 107 11.18 10.56 -3.47
C TYR A 107 11.36 12.06 -3.83
N ALA A 108 10.35 12.89 -3.60
CA ALA A 108 10.49 14.35 -3.79
C ALA A 108 11.29 15.04 -2.68
#